data_AF-A0A0F9C3S9-F1
#
_entry.id   AF-A0A0F9C3S9-F1
#
_cell.length_a   1.000
_cell.length_b   1.000
_cell.length_c   1.000
_cell.angle_alpha   90.00
_cell.angle_beta   90.00
_cell.angle_gamma   90.00
#
_symmetry.space_group_name_H-M   'P 1'
#
loop_
_entity.id
_entity.type
_entity.pdbx_description
1 polymer ?
#
loop_
_entity_poly.entity_id
_entity_poly.type
_entity_poly.pdbx_seq_one_letter_code
_entity_poly.pdbx_strand_id
1 'polypeptide(L)' 'MRVTFKDGSFLEIMTSTEDKNKLTIIMCGFKGYNQLTMSSSDLSLDQVNEMIGFLTDWVEDLDEHFT' A
#
# COMPACT_ATOMS: atom_id res chain seq x y z
N MET A 1 3.17 10.28 4.02
CA MET A 1 1.85 10.31 4.69
C MET A 1 1.60 8.93 5.26
N ARG A 2 1.25 8.81 6.55
CA ARG A 2 0.92 7.52 7.18
C ARG A 2 -0.49 7.58 7.77
N VAL A 3 -1.26 6.53 7.55
CA VAL A 3 -2.57 6.27 8.17
C VAL A 3 -2.42 5.00 9.00
N THR A 4 -2.74 5.08 10.29
CA THR A 4 -2.68 3.93 11.22
C THR A 4 -4.09 3.60 11.68
N PHE A 5 -4.43 2.32 11.67
CA PHE A 5 -5.73 1.79 12.04
C PHE A 5 -5.74 1.36 13.51
N LYS A 6 -6.93 1.08 14.05
CA LYS A 6 -7.13 0.77 15.47
C LYS A 6 -6.45 -0.53 15.91
N ASP A 7 -6.25 -1.46 14.99
CA ASP A 7 -5.57 -2.74 15.19
C ASP A 7 -4.03 -2.61 15.13
N GLY A 8 -3.50 -1.40 14.91
CA GLY A 8 -2.08 -1.15 14.76
C GLY A 8 -1.53 -1.37 13.35
N SER A 9 -2.37 -1.82 12.40
CA SER A 9 -2.02 -1.85 10.99
C SER A 9 -1.82 -0.44 10.45
N PHE A 10 -1.10 -0.28 9.35
CA PHE A 10 -0.89 1.02 8.72
C PHE A 10 -0.67 0.96 7.21
N LEU A 11 -1.06 2.06 6.56
CA LEU A 11 -0.71 2.41 5.19
C LEU A 11 0.21 3.64 5.23
N GLU A 12 1.37 3.55 4.62
CA GLU A 12 2.35 4.64 4.54
C GLU A 12 2.79 4.89 3.10
N ILE A 13 2.61 6.12 2.65
CA ILE A 13 2.99 6.60 1.33
C ILE A 13 4.19 7.53 1.50
N MET A 14 5.33 7.14 0.95
CA MET A 14 6.58 7.90 0.96
C MET A 14 6.92 8.34 -0.45
N THR A 15 7.29 9.60 -0.62
CA THR A 15 7.93 10.08 -1.85
C THR A 15 9.43 10.04 -1.65
N SER A 16 10.19 9.52 -2.61
CA SER A 16 11.65 9.53 -2.50
C SER A 16 12.19 10.96 -2.49
N THR A 17 13.09 11.24 -1.55
CA THR A 17 13.78 12.53 -1.46
C THR A 17 14.86 12.70 -2.53
N GLU A 18 15.41 11.59 -3.03
CA GLU A 18 16.45 11.57 -4.06
C GLU A 18 15.87 11.54 -5.48
N ASP A 19 14.67 10.95 -5.63
CA ASP A 19 14.01 10.78 -6.93
C ASP A 19 12.53 11.18 -6.81
N LYS A 20 12.23 12.43 -7.17
CA LYS A 20 10.88 13.02 -7.02
C LYS A 20 9.79 12.29 -7.79
N ASN A 21 10.17 11.40 -8.71
CA ASN A 21 9.24 10.60 -9.50
C ASN A 21 8.89 9.28 -8.83
N LYS A 22 9.58 8.89 -7.73
CA LYS A 22 9.32 7.63 -7.03
C LYS A 22 8.39 7.80 -5.83
N LEU A 23 7.41 6.92 -5.78
CA LEU A 23 6.44 6.78 -4.71
C LEU A 23 6.52 5.36 -4.17
N THR A 24 6.72 5.23 -2.86
CA THR A 24 6.72 3.96 -2.15
C THR A 24 5.46 3.89 -1.29
N ILE A 25 4.71 2.81 -1.42
CA ILE A 25 3.56 2.48 -0.60
C ILE A 25 3.94 1.29 0.27
N ILE A 26 3.84 1.47 1.58
CA ILE A 26 4.09 0.45 2.59
C ILE A 26 2.75 0.13 3.23
N MET A 27 2.43 -1.15 3.28
CA MET A 27 1.20 -1.66 3.86
C MET A 27 1.57 -2.74 4.86
N CYS A 28 1.19 -2.53 6.11
CA CYS A 28 1.48 -3.44 7.20
C CYS A 28 0.17 -3.79 7.88
N GLY A 29 -0.29 -5.03 7.73
CA GLY A 29 -1.53 -5.53 8.32
C GLY A 29 -1.29 -6.83 9.09
N PHE A 30 -2.38 -7.41 9.59
CA PHE A 30 -2.34 -8.66 10.36
C PHE A 30 -1.70 -9.83 9.62
N LYS A 31 -1.96 -9.95 8.31
CA LYS A 31 -1.42 -11.04 7.46
C LYS A 31 0.01 -10.81 6.96
N GLY A 32 0.55 -9.59 7.06
CA GLY A 32 1.93 -9.34 6.67
C GLY A 32 2.27 -7.91 6.29
N TYR A 33 3.51 -7.77 5.82
CA TYR A 33 4.11 -6.53 5.35
C TYR A 33 4.29 -6.60 3.84
N ASN A 34 3.83 -5.57 3.14
CA ASN A 34 4.07 -5.39 1.71
C ASN A 34 4.58 -3.98 1.42
N GLN A 35 5.48 -3.89 0.45
CA GLN A 35 6.09 -2.63 0.03
C GLN A 35 6.17 -2.59 -1.49
N LEU A 36 5.51 -1.59 -2.07
CA LEU A 36 5.50 -1.34 -3.49
C LEU A 36 6.21 -0.01 -3.76
N THR A 37 7.20 0.01 -4.65
CA THR A 37 7.83 1.25 -5.12
C THR A 37 7.56 1.42 -6.60
N MET A 38 6.95 2.53 -6.97
CA MET A 38 6.61 2.88 -8.34
C MET A 38 7.23 4.22 -8.71
N SER A 39 7.51 4.41 -10.00
CA SER A 39 7.93 5.69 -10.57
C SER A 39 6.82 6.22 -11.48
N SER A 40 6.66 7.54 -11.58
CA SER A 40 5.78 8.17 -12.57
C SER A 40 6.16 7.83 -14.01
N SER A 41 7.40 7.37 -14.24
CA SER A 41 7.92 6.90 -15.52
C SER A 41 7.56 5.43 -15.82
N ASP A 42 7.22 4.66 -14.78
CA ASP A 42 7.14 3.20 -14.80
C ASP A 42 5.77 2.65 -14.38
N LEU A 43 4.76 3.52 -14.21
CA LEU A 43 3.38 3.15 -13.85
C LEU A 43 2.73 2.33 -14.99
N SER A 44 3.08 1.06 -15.06
CA SER A 44 2.44 0.08 -15.92
C SER A 44 1.08 -0.29 -15.36
N LEU A 45 0.18 -0.72 -16.25
CA LEU A 45 -1.12 -1.28 -15.85
C LEU A 45 -0.96 -2.44 -14.85
N ASP A 46 0.12 -3.22 -14.97
CA ASP A 46 0.40 -4.34 -14.09
C ASP A 46 0.70 -3.88 -12.66
N GLN A 47 1.50 -2.84 -12.46
CA GLN A 47 1.79 -2.29 -11.13
C GLN A 47 0.54 -1.67 -10.47
N VAL A 48 -0.32 -1.04 -11.28
CA VAL A 48 -1.61 -0.53 -10.79
C VAL A 48 -2.53 -1.67 -10.39
N ASN A 49 -2.59 -2.74 -11.18
CA ASN A 49 -3.40 -3.92 -10.88
C ASN A 49 -2.91 -4.65 -9.63
N GLU A 50 -1.60 -4.80 -9.43
CA GLU A 50 -1.02 -5.36 -8.20
C GLU A 50 -1.40 -4.53 -6.97
N MET A 51 -1.37 -3.20 -7.10
CA MET A 51 -1.77 -2.29 -6.03
C MET A 51 -3.27 -2.40 -5.72
N ILE A 52 -4.12 -2.45 -6.75
CA ILE A 52 -5.57 -2.64 -6.59
C ILE A 52 -5.86 -4.01 -5.94
N GLY A 53 -5.21 -5.08 -6.40
CA GLY A 53 -5.34 -6.41 -5.83
C GLY A 53 -5.00 -6.42 -4.35
N PHE A 54 -3.84 -5.89 -3.98
CA PHE A 54 -3.45 -5.79 -2.57
C PHE A 54 -4.44 -4.97 -1.74
N LEU A 55 -4.89 -3.82 -2.24
CA LEU A 55 -5.84 -2.97 -1.51
C LEU A 55 -7.21 -3.65 -1.36
N THR A 56 -7.63 -4.44 -2.35
CA THR A 56 -8.88 -5.20 -2.32
C THR A 56 -8.78 -6.32 -1.29
N ASP A 57 -7.71 -7.13 -1.34
CA ASP A 57 -7.44 -8.19 -0.36
C ASP A 57 -7.40 -7.63 1.06
N TRP A 58 -6.79 -6.45 1.24
CA TRP A 58 -6.70 -5.81 2.54
C TRP A 58 -8.04 -5.23 3.05
N VAL A 59 -8.91 -4.77 2.15
CA VAL A 59 -10.27 -4.30 2.50
C VAL A 59 -11.18 -5.47 2.86
N GLU A 60 -11.14 -6.57 2.11
CA GLU A 60 -11.90 -7.79 2.43
C GLU A 60 -11.51 -8.33 3.81
N ASP A 61 -10.22 -8.29 4.14
CA ASP A 61 -9.71 -8.71 5.45
C ASP A 61 -10.16 -7.79 6.61
N LEU A 62 -10.25 -6.48 6.35
CA LEU A 62 -10.78 -5.54 7.34
C LEU A 62 -12.26 -5.82 7.60
N ASP A 63 -13.06 -6.09 6.56
CA ASP A 63 -14.50 -6.33 6.70
C ASP A 63 -14.80 -7.62 7.49
N GLU A 64 -14.04 -8.70 7.27
CA GLU A 64 -14.16 -9.96 8.03
C GLU A 64 -13.84 -9.82 9.53
N HIS A 65 -13.01 -8.85 9.92
CA HIS A 65 -12.58 -8.67 11.32
C HIS A 65 -13.43 -7.63 12.08
N PHE A 66 -14.36 -6.93 11.41
CA PHE A 66 -15.27 -5.96 12.03
C PHE A 66 -16.75 -6.38 12.05
N THR A 67 -17.09 -7.57 11.52
CA THR A 67 -18.36 -8.30 11.78
C THR A 67 -18.21 -9.36 12.85
#